data_AF-A0A0P1F0T3-F1
#
_entry.id   AF-A0A0P1F0T3-F1
#
_cell.length_a   1.000
_cell.length_b   1.000
_cell.length_c   1.000
_cell.angle_alpha   90.00
_cell.angle_beta   90.00
_cell.angle_gamma   90.00
#
_symmetry.space_group_name_H-M   'P 1'
#
loop_
_entity.id
_entity.type
_entity.pdbx_description
1 polymer ?
#
loop_
_entity_poly.entity_id
_entity_poly.type
_entity_poly.pdbx_seq_one_letter_code
_entity_poly.pdbx_strand_id
1 'polypeptide(L)'
;MFDAQIRPLIDPPLNRLGQGLARAGVGADTVTLVGLGLGLLSAVLIAIGTPGMALVPLLLSRIADGLDGAVARATRKTDFGGYLDITSDFLFYGAVPLAFVLADPGTNGAAGAFLLTSFYINGASFLGYAILAEKRGMQTTKRGAKSLYFTGGLLEGFETIAFFVALCLFPSYFAPLAWVFGALCFITAGSRVLLARAVFTD
;
A
#
# COMPACT_ATOMS: atom_id res chain seq x y z
N MET A 1 -1.48 -9.51 8.31
CA MET A 1 -1.60 -10.34 9.53
C MET A 1 -0.58 -9.91 10.60
N PHE A 2 0.59 -9.41 10.17
CA PHE A 2 1.57 -8.75 11.04
C PHE A 2 1.25 -7.26 11.27
N ASP A 3 0.65 -6.58 10.30
CA ASP A 3 0.29 -5.17 10.42
C ASP A 3 -0.58 -4.89 11.68
N ALA A 4 -1.53 -5.78 11.97
CA ALA A 4 -2.36 -5.70 13.17
C ALA A 4 -1.59 -5.84 14.50
N GLN A 5 -0.48 -6.56 14.49
CA GLN A 5 0.38 -6.78 15.68
C GLN A 5 1.42 -5.68 15.84
N ILE A 6 1.85 -5.05 14.74
CA ILE A 6 2.88 -4.01 14.72
C ILE A 6 2.28 -2.61 14.95
N ARG A 7 1.03 -2.37 14.51
CA ARG A 7 0.32 -1.09 14.70
C ARG A 7 0.38 -0.54 16.14
N PRO A 8 0.14 -1.31 17.22
CA PRO A 8 0.24 -0.79 18.59
C PRO A 8 1.63 -0.26 18.98
N LEU A 9 2.69 -0.70 18.29
CA LEU A 9 4.07 -0.27 18.52
C LEU A 9 4.46 0.93 17.64
N ILE A 10 3.96 0.97 16.40
CA ILE A 10 4.28 2.00 15.41
C ILE A 10 3.37 3.24 15.53
N ASP A 11 2.10 3.05 15.89
CA ASP A 11 1.12 4.14 15.98
C ASP A 11 1.47 5.19 17.06
N PRO A 12 1.96 4.85 18.27
CA PRO A 12 2.26 5.86 19.29
C PRO A 12 3.32 6.91 18.88
N PRO A 13 4.51 6.55 18.36
CA PRO A 13 5.49 7.54 17.91
C PRO A 13 5.00 8.32 16.69
N LEU A 14 4.35 7.66 15.71
CA LEU A 14 3.76 8.34 14.55
C LEU A 14 2.69 9.36 14.95
N ASN A 15 1.82 9.01 15.91
CA ASN A 15 0.80 9.92 16.40
C ASN A 15 1.40 11.15 17.09
N ARG A 16 2.50 11.00 17.84
CA ARG A 16 3.22 12.15 18.44
C ARG A 16 3.82 13.05 17.37
N LEU A 17 4.45 12.48 16.35
CA LEU A 17 5.02 13.23 15.23
C LEU A 17 3.91 13.92 14.42
N GLY A 18 2.82 13.22 14.14
CA GLY A 18 1.66 13.75 13.42
C GLY A 18 1.00 14.91 14.16
N GLN A 19 0.89 14.83 15.50
CA GLN A 19 0.44 15.96 16.31
C GLN A 19 1.40 17.16 16.24
N GLY A 20 2.71 16.91 16.20
CA GLY A 20 3.72 17.97 16.01
C GLY A 20 3.56 18.69 14.67
N LEU A 21 3.42 17.93 13.59
CA LEU A 21 3.19 18.49 12.24
C LEU A 21 1.86 19.22 12.12
N ALA A 22 0.79 18.66 12.70
CA ALA A 22 -0.52 19.30 12.77
C ALA A 22 -0.44 20.67 13.48
N ARG A 23 0.29 20.76 14.60
CA ARG A 23 0.52 22.02 15.31
C ARG A 23 1.35 23.02 14.50
N ALA A 24 2.23 22.53 13.63
CA ALA A 24 3.02 23.36 12.71
C ALA A 24 2.20 23.81 11.47
N GLY A 25 0.92 23.44 11.36
CA GLY A 25 0.06 23.83 10.25
C GLY A 25 0.23 23.00 8.97
N VAL A 26 0.96 21.87 9.04
CA VAL A 26 1.11 20.96 7.89
C VAL A 26 -0.16 20.13 7.72
N GLY A 27 -0.75 20.17 6.52
CA GLY A 27 -1.95 19.40 6.18
C GLY A 27 -1.64 17.95 5.82
N ALA A 28 -2.61 17.04 6.03
CA ALA A 28 -2.47 15.62 5.72
C ALA A 28 -2.19 15.39 4.22
N ASP A 29 -2.94 16.07 3.34
CA ASP A 29 -2.77 15.97 1.88
C ASP A 29 -1.34 16.32 1.43
N THR A 30 -0.70 17.29 2.07
CA THR A 30 0.71 17.64 1.79
C THR A 30 1.65 16.51 2.16
N VAL A 31 1.43 15.87 3.32
CA VAL A 31 2.23 14.72 3.75
C VAL A 31 2.06 13.55 2.78
N THR A 32 0.83 13.27 2.32
CA THR A 32 0.55 12.25 1.30
C THR A 32 1.30 12.53 0.00
N LEU A 33 1.24 13.76 -0.52
CA LEU A 33 1.93 14.14 -1.76
C LEU A 33 3.45 14.08 -1.65
N VAL A 34 4.01 14.47 -0.50
CA VAL A 34 5.45 14.32 -0.22
C VAL A 34 5.83 12.84 -0.15
N GLY A 35 5.00 12.02 0.51
CA GLY A 35 5.16 10.57 0.56
C GLY A 35 5.14 9.94 -0.83
N LEU A 36 4.21 10.35 -1.69
CA LEU A 36 4.15 9.92 -3.08
C LEU A 36 5.40 10.35 -3.86
N GLY A 37 5.82 11.60 -3.73
CA GLY A 37 7.03 12.11 -4.38
C GLY A 37 8.28 11.30 -4.02
N LEU A 38 8.44 10.95 -2.75
CA LEU A 38 9.51 10.06 -2.28
C LEU A 38 9.37 8.64 -2.86
N GLY A 39 8.15 8.11 -2.93
CA GLY A 39 7.87 6.80 -3.54
C GLY A 39 8.23 6.76 -5.03
N LEU A 40 7.91 7.81 -5.78
CA LEU A 40 8.26 7.94 -7.19
C LEU A 40 9.77 8.15 -7.37
N LEU A 41 10.42 8.92 -6.49
CA LEU A 41 11.88 9.04 -6.49
C LEU A 41 12.55 7.67 -6.28
N SER A 42 12.04 6.85 -5.36
CA SER A 42 12.49 5.47 -5.19
C SER A 42 12.34 4.67 -6.49
N ALA A 43 11.19 4.75 -7.15
CA ALA A 43 10.97 4.07 -8.43
C ALA A 43 11.97 4.53 -9.50
N VAL A 44 12.25 5.84 -9.60
CA VAL A 44 13.28 6.36 -10.53
C VAL A 44 14.66 5.79 -10.21
N LEU A 45 15.07 5.77 -8.93
CA LEU A 45 16.36 5.22 -8.51
C LEU A 45 16.51 3.73 -8.83
N ILE A 46 15.42 2.96 -8.72
CA ILE A 46 15.38 1.55 -9.13
C ILE A 46 15.56 1.45 -10.64
N ALA A 47 14.81 2.23 -11.43
CA ALA A 47 14.82 2.19 -12.89
C ALA A 47 16.19 2.54 -13.48
N ILE A 48 16.96 3.43 -12.84
CA ILE A 48 18.34 3.76 -13.27
C ILE A 48 19.40 2.79 -12.73
N GLY A 49 19.00 1.67 -12.12
CA GLY A 49 19.92 0.61 -11.68
C GLY A 49 20.56 0.83 -10.30
N THR A 50 19.98 1.70 -9.45
CA THR A 50 20.47 1.96 -8.08
C THR A 50 19.48 1.57 -6.98
N PRO A 51 18.99 0.31 -6.95
CA PRO A 51 17.93 -0.12 -6.03
C PRO A 51 18.33 0.00 -4.54
N GLY A 52 19.62 -0.12 -4.21
CA GLY A 52 20.09 0.09 -2.84
C GLY A 52 19.89 1.52 -2.34
N MET A 53 20.07 2.52 -3.21
CA MET A 53 19.82 3.93 -2.87
C MET A 53 18.33 4.25 -2.78
N ALA A 54 17.50 3.49 -3.50
CA ALA A 54 16.05 3.63 -3.48
C ALA A 54 15.42 3.29 -2.12
N LEU A 55 16.08 2.47 -1.30
CA LEU A 55 15.59 2.08 0.03
C LEU A 55 15.30 3.28 0.93
N VAL A 56 16.13 4.32 0.90
CA VAL A 56 15.94 5.51 1.75
C VAL A 56 14.63 6.24 1.40
N PRO A 57 14.42 6.73 0.16
CA PRO A 57 13.16 7.38 -0.20
C PRO A 57 11.96 6.43 -0.14
N LEU A 58 12.14 5.12 -0.38
CA LEU A 58 11.09 4.12 -0.20
C LEU A 58 10.59 4.09 1.25
N LEU A 59 11.50 3.93 2.22
CA LEU A 59 11.14 3.85 3.62
C LEU A 59 10.58 5.17 4.14
N LEU A 60 11.15 6.31 3.70
CA LEU A 60 10.61 7.64 4.04
C LEU A 60 9.19 7.84 3.48
N SER A 61 8.91 7.36 2.26
CA SER A 61 7.55 7.37 1.69
C SER A 61 6.57 6.62 2.59
N ARG A 62 6.96 5.45 3.10
CA ARG A 62 6.09 4.64 3.98
C ARG A 62 5.92 5.22 5.38
N ILE A 63 6.91 5.97 5.87
CA ILE A 63 6.76 6.74 7.10
C ILE A 63 5.79 7.90 6.88
N ALA A 64 5.88 8.60 5.74
CA ALA A 64 4.97 9.69 5.40
C ALA A 64 3.51 9.20 5.27
N ASP A 65 3.29 8.03 4.68
CA ASP A 65 1.99 7.34 4.60
C ASP A 65 1.39 7.06 6.01
N GLY A 66 2.19 6.57 6.95
CA GLY A 66 1.73 6.43 8.33
C GLY A 66 1.43 7.77 9.02
N LEU A 67 2.12 8.82 8.60
CA LEU A 67 2.09 10.15 9.20
C LEU A 67 0.93 11.00 8.70
N ASP A 68 0.52 10.88 7.44
CA ASP A 68 -0.64 11.62 6.91
C ASP A 68 -1.93 11.25 7.66
N GLY A 69 -2.12 9.96 7.98
CA GLY A 69 -3.24 9.47 8.74
C GLY A 69 -3.17 9.93 10.19
N ALA A 70 -1.96 10.07 10.74
CA ALA A 70 -1.75 10.64 12.08
C ALA A 70 -2.09 12.13 12.12
N VAL A 71 -1.67 12.91 11.11
CA VAL A 71 -2.01 14.32 10.95
C VAL A 71 -3.52 14.50 10.75
N ALA A 72 -4.16 13.69 9.91
CA ALA A 72 -5.61 13.72 9.68
C ALA A 72 -6.41 13.39 10.94
N ARG A 73 -5.93 12.46 11.78
CA ARG A 73 -6.52 12.15 13.10
C ARG A 73 -6.34 13.29 14.11
N ALA A 74 -5.22 14.00 14.04
CA ALA A 74 -4.91 15.13 14.93
C ALA A 74 -5.59 16.44 14.50
N THR A 75 -6.05 16.53 13.25
CA THR A 75 -6.71 17.71 12.67
C THR A 75 -8.15 17.39 12.28
N ARG A 76 -8.46 17.33 10.98
CA ARG A 76 -9.76 17.01 10.42
C ARG A 76 -9.57 15.95 9.34
N LYS A 77 -10.36 14.87 9.43
CA LYS A 77 -10.49 13.88 8.36
C LYS A 77 -11.37 14.44 7.24
N THR A 78 -10.98 14.23 6.00
CA THR A 78 -11.72 14.62 4.81
C THR A 78 -11.86 13.42 3.87
N ASP A 79 -12.96 13.36 3.11
CA ASP A 79 -13.17 12.29 2.14
C ASP A 79 -12.14 12.36 1.01
N PHE A 80 -11.78 13.58 0.60
CA PHE A 80 -10.72 13.82 -0.38
C PHE A 80 -9.37 13.28 0.09
N GLY A 81 -9.00 13.48 1.36
CA GLY A 81 -7.75 12.95 1.90
C GLY A 81 -7.69 11.43 1.84
N GLY A 82 -8.80 10.74 2.18
CA GLY A 82 -8.89 9.28 2.04
C GLY A 82 -8.81 8.79 0.59
N TYR A 83 -9.39 9.55 -0.36
CA TYR A 83 -9.27 9.26 -1.79
C TYR A 83 -7.85 9.50 -2.32
N LEU A 84 -7.18 10.57 -1.88
CA LEU A 84 -5.81 10.90 -2.26
C LEU A 84 -4.81 9.86 -1.73
N ASP A 85 -4.99 9.44 -0.47
CA ASP A 85 -4.22 8.38 0.20
C ASP A 85 -4.24 7.10 -0.64
N ILE A 86 -5.43 6.53 -0.85
CA ILE A 86 -5.56 5.28 -1.62
C ILE A 86 -5.05 5.42 -3.06
N THR A 87 -5.29 6.54 -3.73
CA THR A 87 -4.80 6.77 -5.10
C THR A 87 -3.27 6.81 -5.15
N SER A 88 -2.65 7.51 -4.19
CA SER A 88 -1.19 7.62 -4.06
C SER A 88 -0.57 6.26 -3.75
N ASP A 89 -1.22 5.47 -2.91
CA ASP A 89 -0.79 4.14 -2.53
C ASP A 89 -0.76 3.18 -3.73
N PHE A 90 -1.84 3.14 -4.52
CA PHE A 90 -1.90 2.33 -5.73
C PHE A 90 -0.85 2.74 -6.77
N LEU A 91 -0.60 4.04 -6.91
CA LEU A 91 0.45 4.53 -7.80
C LEU A 91 1.83 4.08 -7.32
N PHE A 92 2.12 4.17 -6.01
CA PHE A 92 3.37 3.69 -5.43
C PHE A 92 3.54 2.17 -5.61
N TYR A 93 2.51 1.38 -5.29
CA TYR A 93 2.54 -0.08 -5.43
C TYR A 93 2.75 -0.53 -6.88
N GLY A 94 2.23 0.23 -7.86
CA GLY A 94 2.49 -0.03 -9.28
C GLY A 94 3.87 0.47 -9.76
N ALA A 95 4.31 1.64 -9.29
CA ALA A 95 5.54 2.27 -9.76
C ALA A 95 6.79 1.47 -9.41
N VAL A 96 6.84 0.84 -8.22
CA VAL A 96 8.02 0.08 -7.79
C VAL A 96 8.28 -1.16 -8.67
N PRO A 97 7.33 -2.08 -8.88
CA PRO A 97 7.51 -3.19 -9.84
C PRO A 97 7.78 -2.73 -11.26
N LEU A 98 7.10 -1.67 -11.73
CA LEU A 98 7.35 -1.10 -13.05
C LEU A 98 8.81 -0.65 -13.19
N ALA A 99 9.38 -0.01 -12.18
CA ALA A 99 10.78 0.41 -12.20
C ALA A 99 11.75 -0.75 -12.35
N PHE A 100 11.52 -1.88 -11.67
CA PHE A 100 12.35 -3.09 -11.86
C PHE A 100 12.22 -3.68 -13.27
N VAL A 101 11.03 -3.61 -13.87
CA VAL A 101 10.82 -4.00 -15.26
C VAL A 101 11.59 -3.08 -16.21
N LEU A 102 11.55 -1.76 -15.98
CA LEU A 102 12.28 -0.80 -16.81
C LEU A 102 13.80 -0.92 -16.67
N ALA A 103 14.30 -1.31 -15.49
CA ALA A 103 15.72 -1.51 -15.27
C ALA A 103 16.29 -2.72 -16.04
N ASP A 104 15.52 -3.81 -16.18
CA ASP A 104 15.89 -4.97 -17.00
C ASP A 104 14.64 -5.62 -17.63
N PRO A 105 14.16 -5.11 -18.78
CA PRO A 105 12.95 -5.62 -19.41
C PRO A 105 13.07 -7.08 -19.86
N GLY A 106 14.27 -7.54 -20.21
CA GLY A 106 14.52 -8.89 -20.69
C GLY A 106 14.32 -9.94 -19.60
N THR A 107 14.88 -9.70 -18.42
CA THR A 107 14.79 -10.63 -17.29
C THR A 107 13.50 -10.44 -16.49
N ASN A 108 13.08 -9.19 -16.25
CA ASN A 108 12.02 -8.87 -15.30
C ASN A 108 10.65 -8.71 -15.97
N GLY A 109 10.57 -8.53 -17.29
CA GLY A 109 9.35 -8.12 -17.99
C GLY A 109 8.13 -9.00 -17.72
N ALA A 110 8.25 -10.30 -17.94
CA ALA A 110 7.13 -11.23 -17.76
C ALA A 110 6.69 -11.34 -16.28
N ALA A 111 7.65 -11.47 -15.37
CA ALA A 111 7.37 -11.61 -13.94
C ALA A 111 6.79 -10.31 -13.34
N GLY A 112 7.29 -9.15 -13.77
CA GLY A 112 6.78 -7.85 -13.36
C GLY A 112 5.39 -7.56 -13.92
N ALA A 113 5.10 -7.93 -15.18
CA ALA A 113 3.76 -7.85 -15.74
C ALA A 113 2.76 -8.73 -14.99
N PHE A 114 3.16 -9.95 -14.62
CA PHE A 114 2.35 -10.83 -13.77
C PHE A 114 2.08 -10.22 -12.40
N LEU A 115 3.10 -9.67 -11.74
CA LEU A 115 2.98 -9.00 -10.46
C LEU A 115 2.04 -7.79 -10.53
N LEU A 116 2.19 -6.92 -11.53
CA LEU A 116 1.31 -5.76 -11.77
C LEU A 116 -0.14 -6.20 -12.01
N THR A 117 -0.35 -7.27 -12.80
CA THR A 117 -1.69 -7.84 -13.02
C THR A 117 -2.30 -8.33 -11.71
N SER A 118 -1.49 -8.96 -10.86
CA SER A 118 -1.95 -9.42 -9.54
C SER A 118 -2.34 -8.25 -8.62
N PHE A 119 -1.61 -7.13 -8.68
CA PHE A 119 -1.95 -5.92 -7.92
C PHE A 119 -3.23 -5.27 -8.43
N TYR A 120 -3.42 -5.24 -9.75
CA TYR A 120 -4.62 -4.72 -10.38
C TYR A 120 -5.88 -5.46 -9.91
N ILE A 121 -5.90 -6.79 -9.98
CA ILE A 121 -7.06 -7.58 -9.53
C ILE A 121 -7.23 -7.52 -8.01
N ASN A 122 -6.13 -7.48 -7.24
CA ASN A 122 -6.18 -7.37 -5.79
C ASN A 122 -6.82 -6.03 -5.37
N GLY A 123 -6.49 -4.93 -6.05
CA GLY A 123 -7.11 -3.63 -5.84
C GLY A 123 -8.58 -3.58 -6.23
N ALA A 124 -8.92 -4.10 -7.42
CA ALA A 124 -10.30 -4.16 -7.87
C ALA A 124 -11.18 -4.97 -6.90
N SER A 125 -10.70 -6.14 -6.44
CA SER A 125 -11.43 -6.97 -5.47
C SER A 125 -11.59 -6.28 -4.12
N PHE A 126 -10.59 -5.53 -3.66
CA PHE A 126 -10.63 -4.79 -2.39
C PHE A 126 -11.61 -3.62 -2.45
N LEU A 127 -11.46 -2.74 -3.44
CA LEU A 127 -12.31 -1.55 -3.61
C LEU A 127 -13.76 -1.95 -3.89
N GLY A 128 -13.98 -2.93 -4.77
CA GLY A 128 -15.33 -3.43 -5.09
C GLY A 128 -16.03 -4.01 -3.86
N TYR A 129 -15.32 -4.78 -3.03
CA TYR A 129 -15.87 -5.26 -1.77
C TYR A 129 -16.22 -4.11 -0.83
N ALA A 130 -15.34 -3.12 -0.70
CA ALA A 130 -15.54 -1.99 0.21
C ALA A 130 -16.78 -1.15 -0.15
N ILE A 131 -16.96 -0.85 -1.45
CA ILE A 131 -18.15 -0.12 -1.95
C ILE A 131 -19.44 -0.89 -1.62
N LEU A 132 -19.45 -2.21 -1.81
CA LEU A 132 -20.64 -3.02 -1.56
C LEU A 132 -20.95 -3.16 -0.06
N ALA A 133 -19.90 -3.28 0.77
CA ALA A 133 -20.02 -3.28 2.22
C ALA A 133 -20.55 -1.93 2.76
N GLU A 134 -20.04 -0.81 2.23
CA GLU A 134 -20.52 0.54 2.56
C GLU A 134 -22.00 0.71 2.16
N LYS A 135 -22.39 0.28 0.94
CA LYS A 135 -23.78 0.30 0.47
C LYS A 135 -24.73 -0.48 1.39
N ARG A 136 -24.27 -1.59 1.96
CA ARG A 136 -25.05 -2.40 2.92
C ARG A 136 -24.97 -1.89 4.36
N GLY A 137 -24.35 -0.74 4.60
CA GLY A 137 -24.22 -0.15 5.93
C GLY A 137 -23.42 -1.01 6.91
N MET A 138 -22.58 -1.92 6.40
CA MET A 138 -21.80 -2.82 7.24
C MET A 138 -20.79 -1.98 8.02
N GLN A 139 -20.92 -1.95 9.36
CA GLN A 139 -19.98 -1.29 10.25
C GLN A 139 -19.15 -2.32 11.02
N THR A 140 -17.83 -2.20 10.95
CA THR A 140 -16.90 -3.02 11.73
C THR A 140 -16.77 -2.44 13.14
N THR A 141 -17.35 -3.11 14.14
CA THR A 141 -17.23 -2.75 15.56
C THR A 141 -15.93 -3.22 16.22
N LYS A 142 -15.15 -4.10 15.59
CA LYS A 142 -13.88 -4.63 16.17
C LYS A 142 -12.62 -3.90 15.70
N ARG A 143 -12.70 -3.05 14.68
CA ARG A 143 -11.58 -2.24 14.17
C ARG A 143 -12.13 -0.85 13.86
N GLY A 144 -11.89 0.09 14.78
CA GLY A 144 -12.56 1.38 14.86
C GLY A 144 -12.65 2.15 13.54
N ALA A 145 -13.83 2.74 13.32
CA ALA A 145 -14.17 3.82 12.37
C ALA A 145 -13.18 4.02 11.20
N LYS A 146 -12.95 2.97 10.42
CA LYS A 146 -12.35 3.05 9.09
C LYS A 146 -13.44 2.77 8.07
N SER A 147 -13.64 3.71 7.17
CA SER A 147 -14.60 3.75 6.07
C SER A 147 -14.35 2.69 4.98
N LEU A 148 -13.60 1.63 5.26
CA LEU A 148 -13.31 0.56 4.32
C LEU A 148 -13.34 -0.77 5.08
N TYR A 149 -14.28 -1.65 4.70
CA TYR A 149 -14.38 -2.99 5.25
C TYR A 149 -13.15 -3.81 4.83
N PHE A 150 -12.11 -3.82 5.68
CA PHE A 150 -10.90 -4.57 5.44
C PHE A 150 -11.19 -6.07 5.56
N THR A 151 -11.40 -6.72 4.42
CA THR A 151 -11.23 -8.17 4.29
C THR A 151 -9.74 -8.47 4.43
N GLY A 152 -9.36 -9.04 5.58
CA GLY A 152 -7.97 -9.43 5.84
C GLY A 152 -7.44 -10.29 4.70
N GLY A 153 -6.40 -9.81 4.03
CA GLY A 153 -5.67 -10.56 3.02
C GLY A 153 -4.46 -11.26 3.64
N LEU A 154 -3.90 -12.24 2.93
CA LEU A 154 -2.62 -12.85 3.30
C LEU A 154 -1.47 -11.82 3.26
N LEU A 155 -1.62 -10.79 2.42
CA LEU A 155 -0.67 -9.72 2.21
C LEU A 155 -1.34 -8.38 2.55
N GLU A 156 -0.83 -7.67 3.57
CA GLU A 156 -1.22 -6.31 3.93
C GLU A 156 -0.07 -5.32 3.60
N GLY A 157 -0.17 -4.08 4.08
CA GLY A 157 0.80 -3.02 3.77
C GLY A 157 2.22 -3.38 4.21
N PHE A 158 2.39 -3.94 5.42
CA PHE A 158 3.71 -4.33 5.93
C PHE A 158 4.36 -5.41 5.07
N GLU A 159 3.63 -6.48 4.73
CA GLU A 159 4.15 -7.58 3.93
C GLU A 159 4.56 -7.09 2.53
N THR A 160 3.84 -6.12 1.96
CA THR A 160 4.17 -5.49 0.67
C THR A 160 5.43 -4.62 0.75
N ILE A 161 5.58 -3.83 1.82
CA ILE A 161 6.78 -3.00 2.04
C ILE A 161 8.01 -3.88 2.24
N ALA A 162 7.90 -4.91 3.07
CA ALA A 162 8.98 -5.87 3.29
C ALA A 162 9.40 -6.57 1.98
N PHE A 163 8.42 -6.92 1.15
CA PHE A 163 8.67 -7.44 -0.19
C PHE A 163 9.43 -6.44 -1.06
N PHE A 164 9.04 -5.18 -1.13
CA PHE A 164 9.78 -4.17 -1.91
C PHE A 164 11.19 -3.91 -1.39
N VAL A 165 11.39 -3.91 -0.06
CA VAL A 165 12.72 -3.84 0.54
C VAL A 165 13.56 -5.04 0.11
N ALA A 166 12.99 -6.25 0.11
CA ALA A 166 13.68 -7.45 -0.36
C ALA A 166 14.06 -7.35 -1.85
N LEU A 167 13.17 -6.84 -2.71
CA LEU A 167 13.50 -6.59 -4.13
C LEU A 167 14.66 -5.60 -4.28
N CYS A 168 14.71 -4.56 -3.45
CA CYS A 168 15.79 -3.57 -3.51
C CYS A 168 17.14 -4.13 -3.03
N LEU A 169 17.13 -5.00 -2.02
CA LEU A 169 18.33 -5.65 -1.48
C LEU A 169 18.83 -6.79 -2.39
N PHE A 170 17.91 -7.48 -3.07
CA PHE A 170 18.18 -8.66 -3.89
C PHE A 170 17.58 -8.52 -5.31
N PRO A 171 18.03 -7.53 -6.12
CA PRO A 171 17.42 -7.24 -7.41
C PRO A 171 17.50 -8.40 -8.41
N SER A 172 18.53 -9.25 -8.31
CA SER A 172 18.68 -10.45 -9.15
C SER A 172 17.60 -11.51 -8.89
N TYR A 173 16.92 -11.45 -7.74
CA TYR A 173 15.82 -12.35 -7.39
C TYR A 173 14.44 -11.76 -7.70
N PHE A 174 14.36 -10.64 -8.42
CA PHE A 174 13.10 -10.00 -8.74
C PHE A 174 12.09 -10.96 -9.37
N ALA A 175 12.49 -11.66 -10.45
CA ALA A 175 11.58 -12.54 -11.18
C ALA A 175 10.97 -13.67 -10.31
N PRO A 176 11.75 -14.51 -9.60
CA PRO A 176 11.16 -15.56 -8.76
C PRO A 176 10.31 -14.98 -7.61
N LEU A 177 10.75 -13.87 -6.99
CA LEU A 177 9.99 -13.22 -5.92
C LEU A 177 8.65 -12.66 -6.44
N ALA A 178 8.64 -12.05 -7.62
CA ALA A 178 7.44 -11.51 -8.26
C ALA A 178 6.40 -12.60 -8.61
N TRP A 179 6.85 -13.78 -9.08
CA TRP A 179 5.95 -14.92 -9.29
C TRP A 179 5.30 -15.41 -8.00
N VAL A 180 6.09 -15.60 -6.95
CA VAL A 180 5.59 -16.08 -5.65
C VAL A 180 4.62 -15.06 -5.05
N PHE A 181 5.02 -13.79 -4.96
CA PHE A 181 4.19 -12.75 -4.36
C PHE A 181 2.92 -12.51 -5.19
N GLY A 182 3.03 -12.48 -6.52
CA GLY A 182 1.88 -12.33 -7.41
C GLY A 182 0.87 -13.48 -7.27
N ALA A 183 1.33 -14.72 -7.10
CA ALA A 183 0.45 -15.87 -6.86
C ALA A 183 -0.32 -15.71 -5.54
N LEU A 184 0.34 -15.25 -4.48
CA LEU A 184 -0.31 -14.96 -3.19
C LEU A 184 -1.34 -13.81 -3.30
N CYS A 185 -1.06 -12.80 -4.12
CA CYS A 185 -2.02 -11.73 -4.43
C CYS A 185 -3.26 -12.28 -5.16
N PHE A 186 -3.09 -13.18 -6.14
CA PHE A 186 -4.21 -13.83 -6.82
C PHE A 186 -5.04 -14.69 -5.87
N ILE A 187 -4.40 -15.46 -4.98
CA ILE A 187 -5.10 -16.25 -3.96
C ILE A 187 -5.92 -15.32 -3.05
N THR A 188 -5.33 -14.20 -2.62
CA THR A 188 -6.02 -13.19 -1.81
C THR A 188 -7.23 -12.60 -2.55
N ALA A 189 -7.06 -12.17 -3.80
CA ALA A 189 -8.14 -11.64 -4.62
C ALA A 189 -9.27 -12.68 -4.80
N GLY A 190 -8.92 -13.93 -5.12
CA GLY A 190 -9.86 -15.04 -5.24
C GLY A 190 -10.66 -15.28 -3.96
N SER A 191 -9.99 -15.30 -2.80
CA SER A 191 -10.67 -15.44 -1.50
C SER A 191 -11.65 -14.30 -1.22
N ARG A 192 -11.33 -13.06 -1.61
CA ARG A 192 -12.24 -11.91 -1.47
C ARG A 192 -13.46 -12.04 -2.36
N VAL A 193 -13.29 -12.50 -3.59
CA VAL A 193 -14.41 -12.74 -4.52
C VAL A 193 -15.33 -13.84 -3.99
N LEU A 194 -14.77 -14.94 -3.47
CA LEU A 194 -15.56 -16.01 -2.86
C LEU A 194 -16.31 -15.54 -1.61
N LEU A 195 -15.66 -14.73 -0.76
CA LEU A 195 -16.29 -14.12 0.40
C LEU A 195 -17.42 -13.15 -0.02
N ALA A 196 -17.17 -12.31 -1.03
CA ALA A 196 -18.16 -11.40 -1.59
C ALA A 196 -19.39 -12.16 -2.08
N ARG A 197 -19.20 -13.29 -2.77
CA ARG A 197 -20.29 -14.16 -3.18
C ARG A 197 -21.08 -14.69 -1.99
N ALA A 198 -20.44 -15.10 -0.91
CA ALA A 198 -21.14 -15.62 0.26
C ALA A 198 -21.90 -14.54 1.06
N VAL A 199 -21.40 -13.30 1.04
CA VAL A 199 -21.92 -12.19 1.85
C VAL A 199 -22.95 -11.35 1.09
N PHE A 200 -22.85 -11.28 -0.24
CA PHE A 200 -23.62 -10.37 -1.09
C PHE A 200 -24.53 -11.08 -2.12
N THR A 201 -25.13 -12.20 -1.73
CA THR A 201 -26.05 -13.00 -2.56
C THR A 201 -27.51 -12.52 -2.59
N ASP A 202 -27.79 -11.33 -2.06
CA ASP A 202 -29.14 -10.75 -2.02
C ASP A 202 -29.31 -9.62 -3.04
#